data_AF-A0A091BPY5-F1
#
_entry.id   AF-A0A091BPY5-F1
#
_cell.length_a   1.000
_cell.length_b   1.000
_cell.length_c   1.000
_cell.angle_alpha   90.00
_cell.angle_beta   90.00
_cell.angle_gamma   90.00
#
_symmetry.space_group_name_H-M   'P 1'
#
loop_
_entity.id
_entity.type
_entity.pdbx_description
1 polymer ?
#
loop_
_entity_poly.entity_id
_entity_poly.type
_entity_poly.pdbx_seq_one_letter_code
_entity_poly.pdbx_strand_id
1 'polypeptide(L)'
;MKDVTNNTLTEINVDFTPAKIDVDYEAIEKQLNAIVAQYTDYEVTASTYKTDYEERTRLNKLKQALEARKKEILTVFDEPKNEFKNRFGKIIEPLDEVIGNITAGLNTVDEQEKLLRVDVVRATFEEKCELASLDKSTFETSYNDYSLKKYFKAGKFELKQSTIDEIDNLVLAEFKAVEEFKASKETIEEQAKEYGLLPEMYIRALEDGKTLVDVLKVMKADKDAAILRKEQEEARAKAEAERKAEIERLAQENANAQIKAYNAETGEVLESDVIIPETQNTAENEPKFKDEAVVYDLRLIFPKGEKQAKMFKDFLDMNGINYQELKEKVKNNEI
;
A
#
# COMPACT_ATOMS: atom_id res chain seq x y z
N MET A 1 4.43 45.18 21.69
CA MET A 1 5.76 44.56 21.59
C MET A 1 6.81 45.56 22.03
N LYS A 2 8.02 45.12 22.39
CA LYS A 2 9.20 46.00 22.31
C LYS A 2 9.64 46.04 20.84
N ASP A 3 10.15 47.17 20.39
CA ASP A 3 10.93 47.19 19.14
C ASP A 3 12.25 46.44 19.40
N VAL A 4 12.65 45.60 18.44
CA VAL A 4 13.86 44.76 18.48
C VAL A 4 14.75 45.00 17.26
N THR A 5 14.44 46.03 16.46
CA THR A 5 15.16 46.38 15.23
C THR A 5 16.55 46.92 15.56
N ASN A 6 17.59 46.09 15.35
CA ASN A 6 18.97 46.48 15.63
C ASN A 6 19.63 47.15 14.42
N ASN A 7 19.68 48.49 14.44
CA ASN A 7 20.27 49.31 13.37
C ASN A 7 21.72 49.76 13.65
N THR A 8 22.43 49.21 14.65
CA THR A 8 23.74 49.75 15.08
C THR A 8 24.97 49.06 14.50
N LEU A 9 24.80 48.01 13.68
CA LEU A 9 25.88 47.29 13.00
C LEU A 9 25.66 47.34 11.48
N THR A 10 26.37 48.23 10.80
CA THR A 10 26.27 48.40 9.33
C THR A 10 27.47 47.85 8.58
N GLU A 11 28.70 48.02 9.11
CA GLU A 11 29.94 47.61 8.45
C GLU A 11 30.97 47.11 9.49
N ILE A 12 31.81 46.15 9.10
CA ILE A 12 32.95 45.68 9.89
C ILE A 12 34.24 46.11 9.18
N ASN A 13 34.94 47.09 9.74
CA ASN A 13 36.24 47.51 9.21
C ASN A 13 37.31 46.45 9.51
N VAL A 14 37.98 45.97 8.46
CA VAL A 14 39.09 45.00 8.56
C VAL A 14 40.28 45.54 7.78
N ASP A 15 41.21 46.18 8.48
CA ASP A 15 42.46 46.67 7.89
C ASP A 15 43.38 45.50 7.52
N PHE A 16 43.58 45.27 6.22
CA PHE A 16 44.45 44.21 5.72
C PHE A 16 45.75 44.77 5.14
N THR A 17 46.88 44.40 5.77
CA THR A 17 48.23 44.67 5.24
C THR A 17 48.88 43.34 4.80
N PRO A 18 49.27 43.17 3.52
CA PRO A 18 49.99 41.98 3.08
C PRO A 18 51.35 41.85 3.78
N ALA A 19 51.64 40.68 4.34
CA ALA A 19 52.95 40.40 4.94
C ALA A 19 54.03 40.25 3.86
N LYS A 20 55.16 40.97 4.01
CA LYS A 20 56.31 40.91 3.10
C LYS A 20 57.34 39.89 3.60
N ILE A 21 57.73 38.93 2.76
CA ILE A 21 58.98 38.19 2.94
C ILE A 21 60.07 38.94 2.16
N ASP A 22 61.17 39.29 2.84
CA ASP A 22 62.37 39.86 2.21
C ASP A 22 63.47 38.78 2.25
N VAL A 23 63.95 38.36 1.08
CA VAL A 23 64.97 37.31 0.95
C VAL A 23 65.99 37.76 -0.09
N ASP A 24 67.26 37.74 0.30
CA ASP A 24 68.37 37.93 -0.62
C ASP A 24 68.60 36.64 -1.44
N TYR A 25 67.70 36.42 -2.41
CA TYR A 25 67.77 35.27 -3.31
C TYR A 25 69.07 35.29 -4.12
N GLU A 26 69.57 36.46 -4.54
CA GLU A 26 70.81 36.57 -5.31
C GLU A 26 72.02 36.09 -4.51
N ALA A 27 72.18 36.52 -3.24
CA ALA A 27 73.27 36.04 -2.39
C ALA A 27 73.14 34.55 -2.03
N ILE A 28 71.91 34.03 -1.88
CA ILE A 28 71.68 32.59 -1.61
C ILE A 28 72.01 31.76 -2.85
N GLU A 29 71.47 32.10 -4.01
CA GLU A 29 71.75 31.40 -5.28
C GLU A 29 73.24 31.48 -5.64
N LYS A 30 73.89 32.64 -5.47
CA LYS A 30 75.33 32.79 -5.70
C LYS A 30 76.17 31.87 -4.80
N GLN A 31 75.80 31.71 -3.53
CA GLN A 31 76.48 30.79 -2.62
C GLN A 31 76.21 29.32 -2.96
N LEU A 32 74.96 28.96 -3.27
CA LEU A 32 74.60 27.60 -3.68
C LEU A 32 75.25 27.21 -5.01
N ASN A 33 75.27 28.10 -5.99
CA ASN A 33 75.91 27.88 -7.29
C ASN A 33 77.44 27.75 -7.17
N ALA A 34 78.08 28.49 -6.26
CA ALA A 34 79.50 28.31 -5.96
C ALA A 34 79.79 26.94 -5.32
N ILE A 35 78.94 26.48 -4.38
CA ILE A 35 79.05 25.15 -3.78
C ILE A 35 78.81 24.05 -4.83
N VAL A 36 77.79 24.19 -5.69
CA VAL A 36 77.51 23.24 -6.77
C VAL A 36 78.69 23.17 -7.73
N ALA A 37 79.19 24.30 -8.20
CA ALA A 37 80.32 24.36 -9.14
C ALA A 37 81.63 23.77 -8.56
N GLN A 38 81.82 23.80 -7.23
CA GLN A 38 82.96 23.15 -6.57
C GLN A 38 82.90 21.62 -6.65
N TYR A 39 81.71 21.02 -6.80
CA TYR A 39 81.50 19.57 -6.84
C TYR A 39 80.92 19.06 -8.17
N THR A 40 80.82 19.92 -9.20
CA THR A 40 80.61 19.50 -10.58
C THR A 40 81.78 18.59 -11.01
N ASP A 41 81.44 17.46 -11.64
CA ASP A 41 82.40 16.43 -12.11
C ASP A 41 83.36 15.88 -11.02
N TYR A 42 83.00 16.01 -9.73
CA TYR A 42 83.80 15.51 -8.61
C TYR A 42 83.54 14.02 -8.32
N GLU A 43 84.58 13.19 -8.45
CA GLU A 43 84.52 11.76 -8.10
C GLU A 43 85.04 11.50 -6.67
N VAL A 44 84.22 10.82 -5.86
CA VAL A 44 84.60 10.33 -4.53
C VAL A 44 85.52 9.12 -4.65
N THR A 45 86.68 9.18 -3.98
CA THR A 45 87.70 8.12 -4.03
C THR A 45 87.88 7.41 -2.69
N ALA A 46 88.52 6.23 -2.69
CA ALA A 46 88.81 5.49 -1.46
C ALA A 46 89.74 6.27 -0.48
N SER A 47 90.59 7.16 -0.99
CA SER A 47 91.48 8.01 -0.17
C SER A 47 90.79 9.29 0.34
N THR A 48 89.75 9.78 -0.33
CA THR A 48 88.99 10.97 0.09
C THR A 48 87.73 10.63 0.90
N TYR A 49 87.28 9.38 0.89
CA TYR A 49 86.07 8.87 1.58
C TYR A 49 85.72 9.54 2.93
N LYS A 50 86.70 9.73 3.83
CA LYS A 50 86.45 10.36 5.14
C LYS A 50 86.06 11.83 5.01
N THR A 51 86.82 12.64 4.26
CA THR A 51 86.51 14.08 4.07
C THR A 51 85.18 14.25 3.36
N ASP A 52 84.89 13.37 2.40
CA ASP A 52 83.71 13.47 1.54
C ASP A 52 82.45 13.07 2.33
N TYR A 53 82.57 12.09 3.24
CA TYR A 53 81.52 11.77 4.22
C TYR A 53 81.22 12.94 5.16
N GLU A 54 82.26 13.61 5.68
CA GLU A 54 82.14 14.74 6.60
C GLU A 54 81.50 15.96 5.90
N GLU A 55 81.95 16.31 4.69
CA GLU A 55 81.41 17.43 3.91
C GLU A 55 79.98 17.13 3.40
N ARG A 56 79.70 15.91 2.91
CA ARG A 56 78.32 15.49 2.58
C ARG A 56 77.40 15.61 3.80
N THR A 57 77.90 15.33 5.00
CA THR A 57 77.14 15.49 6.25
C THR A 57 76.87 16.97 6.56
N ARG A 58 77.85 17.85 6.31
CA ARG A 58 77.71 19.31 6.44
C ARG A 58 76.71 19.89 5.42
N LEU A 59 76.80 19.51 4.15
CA LEU A 59 75.89 19.97 3.09
C LEU A 59 74.44 19.54 3.35
N ASN A 60 74.23 18.31 3.84
CA ASN A 60 72.89 17.87 4.26
C ASN A 60 72.35 18.68 5.46
N LYS A 61 73.19 19.02 6.44
CA LYS A 61 72.79 19.91 7.56
C LYS A 61 72.43 21.32 7.07
N LEU A 62 73.16 21.87 6.11
CA LEU A 62 72.85 23.17 5.49
C LEU A 62 71.48 23.12 4.78
N LYS A 63 71.22 22.08 3.97
CA LYS A 63 69.92 21.88 3.31
C LYS A 63 68.77 21.75 4.33
N GLN A 64 68.98 21.01 5.42
CA GLN A 64 68.00 20.87 6.50
C GLN A 64 67.72 22.21 7.20
N ALA A 65 68.74 23.02 7.45
CA ALA A 65 68.58 24.35 8.06
C ALA A 65 67.78 25.31 7.15
N LEU A 66 68.00 25.29 5.84
CA LEU A 66 67.24 26.10 4.89
C LEU A 66 65.76 25.70 4.82
N GLU A 67 65.45 24.40 4.75
CA GLU A 67 64.06 23.90 4.78
C GLU A 67 63.38 24.14 6.14
N ALA A 68 64.12 24.03 7.26
CA ALA A 68 63.61 24.40 8.58
C ALA A 68 63.27 25.89 8.64
N ARG A 69 64.17 26.78 8.20
CA ARG A 69 63.95 28.22 8.22
C ARG A 69 62.78 28.66 7.32
N LYS A 70 62.64 28.04 6.15
CA LYS A 70 61.49 28.18 5.26
C LYS A 70 60.18 27.78 5.96
N LYS A 71 60.16 26.65 6.68
CA LYS A 71 59.00 26.20 7.45
C LYS A 71 58.66 27.14 8.61
N GLU A 72 59.65 27.65 9.35
CA GLU A 72 59.47 28.65 10.40
C GLU A 72 58.79 29.92 9.85
N ILE A 73 59.31 30.47 8.75
CA ILE A 73 58.77 31.68 8.12
C ILE A 73 57.31 31.45 7.68
N LEU A 74 57.02 30.33 6.99
CA LEU A 74 55.65 30.01 6.58
C LEU A 74 54.70 29.86 7.79
N THR A 75 55.17 29.26 8.89
CA THR A 75 54.36 29.10 10.12
C THR A 75 53.96 30.46 10.72
N VAL A 76 54.90 31.41 10.79
CA VAL A 76 54.64 32.78 11.28
C VAL A 76 53.69 33.55 10.35
N PHE A 77 53.65 33.24 9.06
CA PHE A 77 52.73 33.87 8.10
C PHE A 77 51.32 33.26 8.14
N ASP A 78 51.19 31.97 8.44
CA ASP A 78 49.89 31.31 8.62
C ASP A 78 49.25 31.62 9.99
N GLU A 79 50.03 32.00 11.01
CA GLU A 79 49.53 32.26 12.36
C GLU A 79 48.49 33.41 12.43
N PRO A 80 48.73 34.64 11.92
CA PRO A 80 47.72 35.71 11.92
C PRO A 80 46.44 35.35 11.16
N LYS A 81 46.56 34.59 10.06
CA LYS A 81 45.44 34.09 9.26
C LYS A 81 44.57 33.10 10.03
N ASN A 82 45.20 32.16 10.74
CA ASN A 82 44.51 31.19 11.58
C ASN A 82 43.91 31.85 12.83
N GLU A 83 44.62 32.81 13.44
CA GLU A 83 44.12 33.60 14.55
C GLU A 83 42.90 34.44 14.15
N PHE A 84 42.96 35.19 13.02
CA PHE A 84 41.82 35.95 12.51
C PHE A 84 40.61 35.04 12.30
N LYS A 85 40.77 33.91 11.59
CA LYS A 85 39.68 32.94 11.37
C LYS A 85 39.07 32.45 12.69
N ASN A 86 39.91 32.08 13.66
CA ASN A 86 39.45 31.51 14.93
C ASN A 86 38.83 32.56 15.86
N ARG A 87 39.34 33.80 15.88
CA ARG A 87 38.76 34.91 16.65
C ARG A 87 37.45 35.38 16.03
N PHE A 88 37.41 35.59 14.71
CA PHE A 88 36.21 36.04 14.01
C PHE A 88 35.08 35.01 14.12
N GLY A 89 35.38 33.72 13.97
CA GLY A 89 34.41 32.63 14.19
C GLY A 89 33.75 32.68 15.58
N LYS A 90 34.55 32.86 16.65
CA LYS A 90 34.04 32.99 18.02
C LYS A 90 33.28 34.30 18.29
N ILE A 91 33.47 35.33 17.46
CA ILE A 91 32.73 36.60 17.56
C ILE A 91 31.35 36.48 16.91
N ILE A 92 31.21 35.67 15.85
CA ILE A 92 29.92 35.44 15.16
C ILE A 92 29.12 34.27 15.74
N GLU A 93 29.74 33.32 16.44
CA GLU A 93 29.08 32.15 17.05
C GLU A 93 27.83 32.48 17.91
N PRO A 94 27.80 33.56 18.74
CA PRO A 94 26.58 33.97 19.45
C PRO A 94 25.49 34.57 18.54
N LEU A 95 25.84 35.10 17.37
CA LEU A 95 24.88 35.59 16.39
C LEU A 95 24.18 34.42 15.68
N ASP A 96 24.91 33.35 15.36
CA ASP A 96 24.34 32.12 14.82
C ASP A 96 23.35 31.47 15.80
N GLU A 97 23.64 31.50 17.11
CA GLU A 97 22.70 31.05 18.16
C GLU A 97 21.42 31.91 18.18
N VAL A 98 21.55 33.24 18.10
CA VAL A 98 20.39 34.15 18.06
C VAL A 98 19.56 33.94 16.79
N ILE A 99 20.19 33.77 15.63
CA ILE A 99 19.51 33.47 14.37
C ILE A 99 18.77 32.13 14.48
N GLY A 100 19.41 31.08 14.98
CA GLY A 100 18.79 29.77 15.19
C GLY A 100 17.56 29.82 16.10
N ASN A 101 17.66 30.54 17.23
CA ASN A 101 16.53 30.72 18.15
C ASN A 101 15.37 31.51 17.52
N ILE A 102 15.66 32.56 16.74
CA ILE A 102 14.64 33.31 15.99
C ILE A 102 13.97 32.41 14.95
N THR A 103 14.75 31.63 14.18
CA THR A 103 14.22 30.70 13.17
C THR A 103 13.33 29.63 13.80
N ALA A 104 13.72 29.04 14.93
CA ALA A 104 12.89 28.08 15.66
C ALA A 104 11.57 28.69 16.17
N GLY A 105 11.61 29.94 16.66
CA GLY A 105 10.42 30.69 17.06
C GLY A 105 9.47 30.97 15.89
N LEU A 106 10.01 31.43 14.76
CA LEU A 106 9.23 31.69 13.54
C LEU A 106 8.55 30.42 13.01
N ASN A 107 9.30 29.31 12.90
CA ASN A 107 8.76 28.01 12.46
C ASN A 107 7.63 27.52 13.38
N THR A 108 7.75 27.76 14.70
CA THR A 108 6.72 27.42 15.69
C THR A 108 5.44 28.23 15.46
N VAL A 109 5.57 29.54 15.17
CA VAL A 109 4.42 30.42 14.87
C VAL A 109 3.76 30.03 13.54
N ASP A 110 4.52 29.77 12.47
CA ASP A 110 3.96 29.40 11.17
C ASP A 110 3.18 28.07 11.20
N GLU A 111 3.64 27.09 11.99
CA GLU A 111 2.92 25.83 12.20
C GLU A 111 1.70 26.03 13.12
N GLN A 112 1.78 26.87 14.16
CA GLN A 112 0.59 27.26 14.95
C GLN A 112 -0.47 27.95 14.09
N GLU A 113 -0.09 28.86 13.19
CA GLU A 113 -1.04 29.42 12.23
C GLU A 113 -1.60 28.34 11.27
N LYS A 114 -0.79 27.34 10.89
CA LYS A 114 -1.24 26.25 10.01
C LYS A 114 -2.30 25.39 10.69
N LEU A 115 -2.10 25.03 11.97
CA LEU A 115 -3.11 24.33 12.76
C LEU A 115 -4.40 25.14 12.88
N LEU A 116 -4.32 26.44 13.18
CA LEU A 116 -5.50 27.33 13.21
C LEU A 116 -6.23 27.43 11.86
N ARG A 117 -5.50 27.36 10.74
CA ARG A 117 -6.12 27.28 9.40
C ARG A 117 -6.80 25.93 9.15
N VAL A 118 -6.18 24.82 9.55
CA VAL A 118 -6.80 23.48 9.48
C VAL A 118 -8.06 23.41 10.34
N ASP A 119 -8.04 23.98 11.56
CA ASP A 119 -9.22 24.03 12.44
C ASP A 119 -10.39 24.81 11.82
N VAL A 120 -10.13 25.95 11.17
CA VAL A 120 -11.17 26.73 10.47
C VAL A 120 -11.71 26.00 9.24
N VAL A 121 -10.84 25.33 8.46
CA VAL A 121 -11.27 24.50 7.32
C VAL A 121 -12.15 23.34 7.81
N ARG A 122 -11.70 22.60 8.83
CA ARG A 122 -12.46 21.51 9.45
C ARG A 122 -13.83 22.00 9.91
N ALA A 123 -13.88 23.06 10.71
CA ALA A 123 -15.14 23.62 11.21
C ALA A 123 -16.09 24.02 10.06
N THR A 124 -15.55 24.57 8.95
CA THR A 124 -16.35 24.91 7.76
C THR A 124 -16.92 23.65 7.10
N PHE A 125 -16.12 22.62 6.87
CA PHE A 125 -16.61 21.35 6.30
C PHE A 125 -17.62 20.66 7.23
N GLU A 126 -17.34 20.57 8.53
CA GLU A 126 -18.25 19.96 9.52
C GLU A 126 -19.61 20.65 9.59
N GLU A 127 -19.65 21.99 9.56
CA GLU A 127 -20.89 22.78 9.52
C GLU A 127 -21.69 22.48 8.26
N LYS A 128 -21.02 22.44 7.09
CA LYS A 128 -21.68 22.18 5.80
C LYS A 128 -22.16 20.73 5.69
N CYS A 129 -21.41 19.75 6.21
CA CYS A 129 -21.87 18.36 6.32
C CYS A 129 -23.09 18.24 7.24
N GLU A 130 -23.09 18.90 8.40
CA GLU A 130 -24.23 18.87 9.33
C GLU A 130 -25.50 19.48 8.71
N LEU A 131 -25.38 20.60 8.00
CA LEU A 131 -26.47 21.19 7.21
C LEU A 131 -26.96 20.27 6.07
N ALA A 132 -26.09 19.45 5.49
CA ALA A 132 -26.42 18.47 4.45
C ALA A 132 -26.85 17.09 5.01
N SER A 133 -26.84 16.89 6.34
CA SER A 133 -27.03 15.57 6.98
C SER A 133 -26.04 14.49 6.49
N LEU A 134 -24.83 14.91 6.12
CA LEU A 134 -23.68 14.05 5.81
C LEU A 134 -22.84 13.77 7.05
N ASP A 135 -22.02 12.72 7.00
CA ASP A 135 -21.03 12.47 8.05
C ASP A 135 -19.97 13.59 8.08
N LYS A 136 -19.53 13.95 9.28
CA LYS A 136 -18.56 15.04 9.48
C LYS A 136 -17.14 14.67 9.05
N SER A 137 -16.79 13.40 9.02
CA SER A 137 -15.47 12.89 8.61
C SER A 137 -15.29 12.72 7.09
N THR A 138 -16.37 12.82 6.30
CA THR A 138 -16.33 12.57 4.84
C THR A 138 -15.27 13.37 4.08
N PHE A 139 -14.92 14.57 4.55
CA PHE A 139 -13.91 15.44 3.95
C PHE A 139 -12.63 15.60 4.79
N GLU A 140 -12.35 14.72 5.75
CA GLU A 140 -11.19 14.85 6.66
C GLU A 140 -9.85 14.94 5.92
N THR A 141 -9.72 14.22 4.80
CA THR A 141 -8.54 14.29 3.92
C THR A 141 -8.34 15.68 3.33
N SER A 142 -9.41 16.37 2.94
CA SER A 142 -9.39 17.69 2.31
C SER A 142 -9.05 18.84 3.27
N TYR A 143 -9.06 18.62 4.59
CA TYR A 143 -8.80 19.70 5.56
C TYR A 143 -7.40 20.33 5.40
N ASN A 144 -6.41 19.51 5.01
CA ASN A 144 -5.05 19.98 4.79
C ASN A 144 -4.89 20.72 3.45
N ASP A 145 -5.58 20.28 2.39
CA ASP A 145 -5.49 20.89 1.06
C ASP A 145 -5.90 22.37 1.08
N TYR A 146 -6.99 22.66 1.79
CA TYR A 146 -7.52 24.02 1.95
C TYR A 146 -6.82 24.87 3.03
N SER A 147 -5.85 24.31 3.78
CA SER A 147 -5.15 25.01 4.88
C SER A 147 -4.12 26.08 4.44
N LEU A 148 -3.83 26.16 3.13
CA LEU A 148 -2.83 27.07 2.57
C LEU A 148 -3.27 28.54 2.65
N LYS A 149 -2.34 29.45 2.99
CA LYS A 149 -2.62 30.91 3.14
C LYS A 149 -3.32 31.55 1.92
N LYS A 150 -3.24 30.94 0.72
CA LYS A 150 -3.95 31.37 -0.51
C LYS A 150 -5.48 31.30 -0.41
N TYR A 151 -6.04 30.42 0.41
CA TYR A 151 -7.48 30.21 0.58
C TYR A 151 -8.13 31.17 1.60
N PHE A 152 -7.31 31.86 2.39
CA PHE A 152 -7.74 32.74 3.47
C PHE A 152 -7.73 34.21 3.05
N LYS A 153 -8.52 35.04 3.74
CA LYS A 153 -8.44 36.51 3.65
C LYS A 153 -7.10 36.95 4.26
N ALA A 154 -6.43 37.94 3.64
CA ALA A 154 -5.10 38.36 4.07
C ALA A 154 -5.09 38.81 5.55
N GLY A 155 -4.19 38.24 6.36
CA GLY A 155 -4.06 38.54 7.78
C GLY A 155 -5.21 38.04 8.68
N LYS A 156 -6.06 37.11 8.21
CA LYS A 156 -7.25 36.62 8.93
C LYS A 156 -7.41 35.11 8.82
N PHE A 157 -7.87 34.48 9.90
CA PHE A 157 -8.35 33.10 9.91
C PHE A 157 -9.81 33.01 9.42
N GLU A 158 -10.09 33.63 8.28
CA GLU A 158 -11.38 33.60 7.58
C GLU A 158 -11.15 33.10 6.15
N LEU A 159 -11.90 32.10 5.69
CA LEU A 159 -11.86 31.64 4.30
C LEU A 159 -12.38 32.71 3.33
N LYS A 160 -11.87 32.71 2.10
CA LYS A 160 -12.41 33.49 0.98
C LYS A 160 -13.77 32.96 0.56
N GLN A 161 -14.64 33.82 0.06
CA GLN A 161 -15.96 33.39 -0.46
C GLN A 161 -15.80 32.32 -1.55
N SER A 162 -14.90 32.52 -2.52
CA SER A 162 -14.62 31.53 -3.57
C SER A 162 -14.27 30.14 -3.03
N THR A 163 -13.62 30.07 -1.86
CA THR A 163 -13.26 28.80 -1.22
C THR A 163 -14.42 28.19 -0.46
N ILE A 164 -15.30 29.01 0.12
CA ILE A 164 -16.58 28.53 0.66
C ILE A 164 -17.46 28.02 -0.50
N ASP A 165 -17.46 28.70 -1.63
CA ASP A 165 -18.16 28.27 -2.85
C ASP A 165 -17.57 26.94 -3.40
N GLU A 166 -16.24 26.76 -3.39
CA GLU A 166 -15.59 25.48 -3.72
C GLU A 166 -16.04 24.35 -2.77
N ILE A 167 -16.02 24.59 -1.45
CA ILE A 167 -16.45 23.63 -0.41
C ILE A 167 -17.94 23.28 -0.57
N ASP A 168 -18.79 24.26 -0.81
CA ASP A 168 -20.24 24.06 -1.01
C ASP A 168 -20.54 23.21 -2.25
N ASN A 169 -19.73 23.32 -3.31
CA ASN A 169 -19.85 22.45 -4.47
C ASN A 169 -19.40 21.01 -4.18
N LEU A 170 -18.37 20.79 -3.35
CA LEU A 170 -17.94 19.45 -2.92
C LEU A 170 -19.02 18.77 -2.06
N VAL A 171 -19.51 19.48 -1.04
CA VAL A 171 -20.57 19.00 -0.13
C VAL A 171 -21.87 18.71 -0.91
N LEU A 172 -22.23 19.55 -1.88
CA LEU A 172 -23.40 19.34 -2.73
C LEU A 172 -23.25 18.15 -3.71
N ALA A 173 -22.03 17.84 -4.14
CA ALA A 173 -21.77 16.67 -4.99
C ALA A 173 -21.91 15.37 -4.19
N GLU A 174 -21.31 15.33 -2.99
CA GLU A 174 -21.40 14.19 -2.07
C GLU A 174 -22.85 13.96 -1.58
N PHE A 175 -23.57 15.03 -1.25
CA PHE A 175 -24.99 14.95 -0.89
C PHE A 175 -25.81 14.26 -1.98
N LYS A 176 -25.60 14.62 -3.26
CA LYS A 176 -26.30 13.96 -4.38
C LYS A 176 -25.91 12.49 -4.50
N ALA A 177 -24.63 12.15 -4.38
CA ALA A 177 -24.18 10.76 -4.44
C ALA A 177 -24.84 9.91 -3.32
N VAL A 178 -24.94 10.45 -2.11
CA VAL A 178 -25.61 9.79 -0.97
C VAL A 178 -27.12 9.65 -1.17
N GLU A 179 -27.82 10.67 -1.69
CA GLU A 179 -29.26 10.58 -1.98
C GLU A 179 -29.55 9.63 -3.16
N GLU A 180 -28.75 9.65 -4.23
CA GLU A 180 -28.85 8.72 -5.36
C GLU A 180 -28.60 7.26 -4.92
N PHE A 181 -27.69 7.05 -3.97
CA PHE A 181 -27.42 5.75 -3.36
C PHE A 181 -28.57 5.27 -2.46
N LYS A 182 -29.20 6.16 -1.67
CA LYS A 182 -30.42 5.84 -0.90
C LYS A 182 -31.58 5.44 -1.82
N ALA A 183 -31.88 6.26 -2.83
CA ALA A 183 -32.93 5.97 -3.81
C ALA A 183 -32.67 4.65 -4.58
N SER A 184 -31.40 4.32 -4.82
CA SER A 184 -30.99 3.03 -5.39
C SER A 184 -31.30 1.85 -4.45
N LYS A 185 -31.11 2.00 -3.13
CA LYS A 185 -31.51 0.98 -2.15
C LYS A 185 -33.03 0.83 -2.06
N GLU A 186 -33.78 1.93 -2.00
CA GLU A 186 -35.26 1.91 -1.99
C GLU A 186 -35.82 1.21 -3.25
N THR A 187 -35.22 1.47 -4.42
CA THR A 187 -35.55 0.78 -5.67
C THR A 187 -35.31 -0.73 -5.60
N ILE A 188 -34.21 -1.16 -4.96
CA ILE A 188 -33.91 -2.59 -4.73
C ILE A 188 -34.90 -3.22 -3.75
N GLU A 189 -35.28 -2.52 -2.67
CA GLU A 189 -36.25 -3.02 -1.70
C GLU A 189 -37.65 -3.19 -2.30
N GLU A 190 -38.13 -2.21 -3.07
CA GLU A 190 -39.40 -2.31 -3.78
C GLU A 190 -39.36 -3.44 -4.83
N GLN A 191 -38.28 -3.53 -5.62
CA GLN A 191 -38.19 -4.54 -6.67
C GLN A 191 -38.04 -5.96 -6.11
N ALA A 192 -37.32 -6.14 -5.00
CA ALA A 192 -37.19 -7.43 -4.31
C ALA A 192 -38.56 -7.88 -3.78
N LYS A 193 -39.31 -6.96 -3.18
CA LYS A 193 -40.68 -7.19 -2.68
C LYS A 193 -41.67 -7.56 -3.80
N GLU A 194 -41.57 -6.94 -4.98
CA GLU A 194 -42.37 -7.34 -6.16
C GLU A 194 -42.04 -8.77 -6.63
N TYR A 195 -40.76 -9.18 -6.52
CA TYR A 195 -40.30 -10.47 -7.01
C TYR A 195 -40.39 -11.60 -5.95
N GLY A 196 -40.74 -11.28 -4.70
CA GLY A 196 -40.73 -12.25 -3.59
C GLY A 196 -39.32 -12.65 -3.12
N LEU A 197 -38.33 -11.78 -3.36
CA LEU A 197 -36.92 -11.99 -3.03
C LEU A 197 -36.51 -11.23 -1.76
N LEU A 198 -35.40 -11.62 -1.15
CA LEU A 198 -34.80 -10.94 0.01
C LEU A 198 -33.84 -9.82 -0.46
N PRO A 199 -34.03 -8.55 -0.06
CA PRO A 199 -33.28 -7.42 -0.60
C PRO A 199 -31.82 -7.35 -0.16
N GLU A 200 -31.45 -7.94 0.98
CA GLU A 200 -30.17 -7.68 1.67
C GLU A 200 -28.94 -8.09 0.84
N MET A 201 -29.06 -9.15 0.03
CA MET A 201 -27.99 -9.60 -0.87
C MET A 201 -27.77 -8.66 -2.06
N TYR A 202 -28.84 -7.98 -2.50
CA TYR A 202 -28.83 -7.02 -3.60
C TYR A 202 -28.39 -5.63 -3.12
N ILE A 203 -28.81 -5.21 -1.93
CA ILE A 203 -28.31 -4.02 -1.24
C ILE A 203 -26.80 -4.15 -1.00
N ARG A 204 -26.32 -5.29 -0.48
CA ARG A 204 -24.87 -5.52 -0.33
C ARG A 204 -24.13 -5.46 -1.67
N ALA A 205 -24.73 -5.98 -2.74
CA ALA A 205 -24.11 -5.90 -4.07
C ALA A 205 -24.00 -4.45 -4.59
N LEU A 206 -24.90 -3.54 -4.18
CA LEU A 206 -24.80 -2.10 -4.43
C LEU A 206 -23.71 -1.45 -3.54
N GLU A 207 -23.63 -1.85 -2.27
CA GLU A 207 -22.58 -1.42 -1.32
C GLU A 207 -21.17 -1.87 -1.76
N ASP A 208 -21.05 -3.06 -2.35
CA ASP A 208 -19.83 -3.59 -3.00
C ASP A 208 -19.49 -2.85 -4.33
N GLY A 209 -20.25 -1.80 -4.69
CA GLY A 209 -19.95 -0.91 -5.82
C GLY A 209 -20.50 -1.34 -7.19
N LYS A 210 -21.45 -2.29 -7.26
CA LYS A 210 -22.16 -2.57 -8.53
C LYS A 210 -23.20 -1.48 -8.83
N THR A 211 -23.47 -1.25 -10.11
CA THR A 211 -24.53 -0.32 -10.51
C THR A 211 -25.91 -0.89 -10.16
N LEU A 212 -26.88 -0.01 -9.84
CA LEU A 212 -28.29 -0.39 -9.67
C LEU A 212 -28.81 -1.21 -10.85
N VAL A 213 -28.43 -0.82 -12.08
CA VAL A 213 -28.81 -1.51 -13.32
C VAL A 213 -28.28 -2.95 -13.38
N ASP A 214 -27.09 -3.22 -12.85
CA ASP A 214 -26.54 -4.58 -12.79
C ASP A 214 -27.12 -5.42 -11.65
N VAL A 215 -27.43 -4.79 -10.51
CA VAL A 215 -28.15 -5.44 -9.42
C VAL A 215 -29.55 -5.88 -9.87
N LEU A 216 -30.32 -5.00 -10.53
CA LEU A 216 -31.65 -5.30 -11.07
C LEU A 216 -31.65 -6.44 -12.12
N LYS A 217 -30.59 -6.57 -12.93
CA LYS A 217 -30.42 -7.72 -13.85
C LYS A 217 -30.31 -9.05 -13.09
N VAL A 218 -29.55 -9.07 -11.99
CA VAL A 218 -29.37 -10.28 -11.17
C VAL A 218 -30.67 -10.64 -10.46
N MET A 219 -31.35 -9.67 -9.86
CA MET A 219 -32.68 -9.87 -9.25
C MET A 219 -33.70 -10.48 -10.22
N LYS A 220 -33.69 -10.04 -11.48
CA LYS A 220 -34.54 -10.63 -12.52
C LYS A 220 -34.15 -12.08 -12.84
N ALA A 221 -32.86 -12.36 -13.01
CA ALA A 221 -32.40 -13.73 -13.25
C ALA A 221 -32.74 -14.68 -12.09
N ASP A 222 -32.65 -14.21 -10.84
CA ASP A 222 -33.02 -14.97 -9.65
C ASP A 222 -34.54 -15.23 -9.57
N LYS A 223 -35.38 -14.24 -9.96
CA LYS A 223 -36.84 -14.40 -10.12
C LYS A 223 -37.17 -15.47 -11.15
N ASP A 224 -36.61 -15.36 -12.36
CA ASP A 224 -36.87 -16.28 -13.46
C ASP A 224 -36.40 -17.71 -13.10
N ALA A 225 -35.27 -17.85 -12.40
CA ALA A 225 -34.77 -19.11 -11.86
C ALA A 225 -35.56 -19.66 -10.66
N ALA A 226 -36.24 -18.81 -9.87
CA ALA A 226 -37.15 -19.24 -8.81
C ALA A 226 -38.47 -19.79 -9.37
N ILE A 227 -39.02 -19.14 -10.39
CA ILE A 227 -40.20 -19.62 -11.13
C ILE A 227 -39.92 -20.99 -11.74
N LEU A 228 -38.83 -21.12 -12.50
CA LEU A 228 -38.45 -22.38 -13.17
C LEU A 228 -38.25 -23.54 -12.17
N ARG A 229 -37.65 -23.28 -10.99
CA ARG A 229 -37.52 -24.29 -9.93
C ARG A 229 -38.88 -24.76 -9.41
N LYS A 230 -39.79 -23.83 -9.12
CA LYS A 230 -41.14 -24.14 -8.66
C LYS A 230 -41.94 -24.95 -9.69
N GLU A 231 -41.85 -24.59 -10.97
CA GLU A 231 -42.47 -25.35 -12.07
C GLU A 231 -41.92 -26.78 -12.17
N GLN A 232 -40.60 -26.97 -12.03
CA GLN A 232 -39.98 -28.30 -12.01
C GLN A 232 -40.37 -29.12 -10.78
N GLU A 233 -40.49 -28.51 -9.60
CA GLU A 233 -40.96 -29.16 -8.37
C GLU A 233 -42.43 -29.59 -8.49
N GLU A 234 -43.31 -28.72 -8.99
CA GLU A 234 -44.71 -29.06 -9.24
C GLU A 234 -44.88 -30.15 -10.30
N ALA A 235 -44.05 -30.16 -11.34
CA ALA A 235 -44.06 -31.23 -12.36
C ALA A 235 -43.58 -32.57 -11.80
N ARG A 236 -42.50 -32.58 -11.00
CA ARG A 236 -41.99 -33.78 -10.31
C ARG A 236 -43.03 -34.34 -9.33
N ALA A 237 -43.67 -33.48 -8.54
CA ALA A 237 -44.70 -33.88 -7.59
C ALA A 237 -45.92 -34.54 -8.28
N LYS A 238 -46.36 -34.01 -9.42
CA LYS A 238 -47.43 -34.61 -10.24
C LYS A 238 -47.02 -35.99 -10.78
N ALA A 239 -45.84 -36.09 -11.40
CA ALA A 239 -45.34 -37.36 -11.94
C ALA A 239 -45.14 -38.43 -10.85
N GLU A 240 -44.71 -38.05 -9.64
CA GLU A 240 -44.60 -38.99 -8.51
C GLU A 240 -45.98 -39.42 -7.98
N ALA A 241 -46.95 -38.50 -7.92
CA ALA A 241 -48.32 -38.81 -7.52
C ALA A 241 -49.02 -39.76 -8.51
N GLU A 242 -48.90 -39.50 -9.81
CA GLU A 242 -49.40 -40.39 -10.88
C GLU A 242 -48.75 -41.78 -10.82
N ARG A 243 -47.42 -41.83 -10.63
CA ARG A 243 -46.69 -43.10 -10.47
C ARG A 243 -47.13 -43.87 -9.22
N LYS A 244 -47.41 -43.18 -8.10
CA LYS A 244 -47.95 -43.81 -6.88
C LYS A 244 -49.36 -44.35 -7.10
N ALA A 245 -50.24 -43.58 -7.75
CA ALA A 245 -51.60 -44.00 -8.07
C ALA A 245 -51.63 -45.23 -9.00
N GLU A 246 -50.74 -45.32 -9.99
CA GLU A 246 -50.65 -46.50 -10.86
C GLU A 246 -50.09 -47.73 -10.13
N ILE A 247 -49.13 -47.56 -9.22
CA ILE A 247 -48.66 -48.66 -8.35
C ILE A 247 -49.78 -49.16 -7.43
N GLU A 248 -50.59 -48.25 -6.87
CA GLU A 248 -51.76 -48.60 -6.05
C GLU A 248 -52.85 -49.30 -6.88
N ARG A 249 -53.11 -48.83 -8.11
CA ARG A 249 -54.02 -49.48 -9.08
C ARG A 249 -53.58 -50.90 -9.40
N LEU A 250 -52.28 -51.10 -9.72
CA LEU A 250 -51.70 -52.41 -9.99
C LEU A 250 -51.72 -53.33 -8.76
N ALA A 251 -51.49 -52.80 -7.56
CA ALA A 251 -51.61 -53.57 -6.32
C ALA A 251 -53.06 -54.04 -6.09
N GLN A 252 -54.04 -53.16 -6.34
CA GLN A 252 -55.47 -53.46 -6.24
C GLN A 252 -55.90 -54.52 -7.27
N GLU A 253 -55.39 -54.46 -8.51
CA GLU A 253 -55.64 -55.48 -9.55
C GLU A 253 -55.00 -56.82 -9.20
N ASN A 254 -53.75 -56.83 -8.71
CA ASN A 254 -53.05 -58.06 -8.35
C ASN A 254 -53.66 -58.74 -7.10
N ALA A 255 -54.13 -57.95 -6.13
CA ALA A 255 -54.89 -58.46 -4.97
C ALA A 255 -56.21 -59.14 -5.39
N ASN A 256 -56.89 -58.63 -6.43
CA ASN A 256 -58.07 -59.29 -7.00
C ASN A 256 -57.70 -60.52 -7.84
N ALA A 257 -56.52 -60.54 -8.48
CA ALA A 257 -56.05 -61.67 -9.28
C ALA A 257 -55.71 -62.93 -8.45
N GLN A 258 -55.32 -62.77 -7.17
CA GLN A 258 -54.97 -63.91 -6.30
C GLN A 258 -56.19 -64.70 -5.74
N ILE A 259 -57.43 -64.38 -6.15
CA ILE A 259 -58.63 -65.14 -5.73
C ILE A 259 -59.12 -66.07 -6.85
N LYS A 260 -58.48 -67.25 -7.00
CA LYS A 260 -59.10 -68.56 -7.33
C LYS A 260 -58.07 -69.66 -7.68
N ALA A 261 -57.74 -70.52 -6.71
CA ALA A 261 -57.23 -71.88 -6.96
C ALA A 261 -57.32 -72.80 -5.71
N TYR A 262 -58.40 -72.74 -4.92
CA TYR A 262 -58.60 -73.70 -3.83
C TYR A 262 -59.36 -74.94 -4.38
N ASN A 263 -58.71 -76.10 -4.33
CA ASN A 263 -59.32 -77.39 -4.63
C ASN A 263 -59.37 -78.22 -3.33
N ALA A 264 -60.48 -78.90 -3.06
CA ALA A 264 -60.79 -79.48 -1.77
C ALA A 264 -60.92 -81.01 -1.85
N GLU A 265 -59.84 -81.73 -1.57
CA GLU A 265 -59.89 -83.19 -1.32
C GLU A 265 -58.69 -83.69 -0.47
N THR A 266 -57.48 -83.17 -0.71
CA THR A 266 -56.25 -83.59 0.02
C THR A 266 -55.44 -82.39 0.51
N GLY A 267 -55.15 -82.34 1.81
CA GLY A 267 -54.39 -81.25 2.44
C GLY A 267 -52.94 -81.63 2.75
N GLU A 268 -52.00 -81.18 1.91
CA GLU A 268 -50.58 -81.10 2.23
C GLU A 268 -49.91 -79.97 1.40
N VAL A 269 -48.74 -79.51 1.83
CA VAL A 269 -47.98 -78.42 1.17
C VAL A 269 -46.71 -78.99 0.55
N LEU A 270 -46.28 -78.49 -0.61
CA LEU A 270 -44.99 -78.83 -1.20
C LEU A 270 -44.19 -77.58 -1.57
N GLU A 271 -42.87 -77.66 -1.38
CA GLU A 271 -41.88 -76.60 -1.61
C GLU A 271 -41.27 -76.65 -3.01
N SER A 272 -40.56 -75.57 -3.37
CA SER A 272 -39.50 -75.51 -4.40
C SER A 272 -39.95 -75.68 -5.88
N ASP A 273 -39.17 -75.29 -6.90
CA ASP A 273 -37.75 -74.92 -6.91
C ASP A 273 -37.40 -73.80 -7.93
N VAL A 274 -36.15 -73.36 -7.95
CA VAL A 274 -35.65 -72.18 -8.70
C VAL A 274 -35.27 -72.46 -10.16
N ILE A 275 -35.61 -71.57 -11.09
CA ILE A 275 -34.93 -71.39 -12.39
C ILE A 275 -34.67 -69.88 -12.65
N ILE A 276 -33.55 -69.56 -13.30
CA ILE A 276 -33.04 -68.19 -13.57
C ILE A 276 -32.93 -67.95 -15.11
N PRO A 277 -32.38 -66.82 -15.58
CA PRO A 277 -33.07 -65.79 -16.36
C PRO A 277 -33.10 -66.04 -17.89
N GLU A 278 -33.90 -65.25 -18.62
CA GLU A 278 -33.46 -64.57 -19.86
C GLU A 278 -34.51 -63.60 -20.43
N THR A 279 -34.08 -62.38 -20.80
CA THR A 279 -34.78 -61.52 -21.78
C THR A 279 -33.75 -60.64 -22.50
N GLN A 280 -33.65 -60.75 -23.82
CA GLN A 280 -32.89 -59.85 -24.69
C GLN A 280 -33.84 -58.98 -25.52
N ASN A 281 -33.52 -57.67 -25.64
CA ASN A 281 -33.62 -56.81 -26.85
C ASN A 281 -34.96 -56.76 -27.65
N THR A 282 -35.48 -55.64 -28.17
CA THR A 282 -35.08 -54.20 -28.29
C THR A 282 -36.32 -53.45 -28.84
N ALA A 283 -36.50 -52.12 -28.76
CA ALA A 283 -35.79 -50.98 -28.15
C ALA A 283 -36.87 -49.95 -27.66
N GLU A 284 -36.79 -48.60 -27.67
CA GLU A 284 -35.79 -47.59 -28.07
C GLU A 284 -36.08 -46.24 -27.35
N ASN A 285 -35.26 -45.21 -27.61
CA ASN A 285 -35.47 -43.76 -27.45
C ASN A 285 -36.40 -43.23 -26.34
N GLU A 286 -35.81 -42.86 -25.19
CA GLU A 286 -35.76 -41.44 -24.76
C GLU A 286 -34.56 -41.22 -23.80
N PRO A 287 -34.03 -39.98 -23.68
CA PRO A 287 -32.72 -39.75 -23.09
C PRO A 287 -32.74 -39.73 -21.55
N LYS A 288 -32.39 -40.85 -20.93
CA LYS A 288 -32.03 -40.88 -19.51
C LYS A 288 -30.68 -40.19 -19.31
N PHE A 289 -30.68 -39.02 -18.67
CA PHE A 289 -29.48 -38.51 -18.03
C PHE A 289 -29.00 -39.54 -17.00
N LYS A 290 -27.69 -39.75 -16.98
CA LYS A 290 -27.03 -40.83 -16.26
C LYS A 290 -26.00 -40.18 -15.35
N ASP A 291 -26.26 -40.18 -14.05
CA ASP A 291 -25.41 -39.56 -13.04
C ASP A 291 -24.15 -40.42 -12.80
N GLU A 292 -23.27 -40.45 -13.80
CA GLU A 292 -21.97 -41.12 -13.71
C GLU A 292 -21.01 -40.28 -12.86
N ALA A 293 -20.39 -40.90 -11.85
CA ALA A 293 -19.47 -40.22 -10.95
C ALA A 293 -18.20 -39.78 -11.69
N VAL A 294 -18.07 -38.47 -11.93
CA VAL A 294 -16.90 -37.85 -12.56
C VAL A 294 -15.81 -37.53 -11.53
N VAL A 295 -14.55 -37.70 -11.95
CA VAL A 295 -13.36 -37.42 -11.14
C VAL A 295 -12.51 -36.38 -11.86
N TYR A 296 -12.02 -35.37 -11.14
CA TYR A 296 -11.20 -34.28 -11.66
C TYR A 296 -9.96 -34.05 -10.80
N ASP A 297 -8.78 -34.02 -11.41
CA ASP A 297 -7.54 -33.57 -10.76
C ASP A 297 -7.50 -32.03 -10.72
N LEU A 298 -7.63 -31.45 -9.52
CA LEU A 298 -7.68 -30.00 -9.32
C LEU A 298 -6.50 -29.52 -8.45
N ARG A 299 -5.64 -28.63 -8.99
CA ARG A 299 -4.63 -27.91 -8.20
C ARG A 299 -5.19 -26.58 -7.73
N LEU A 300 -5.42 -26.45 -6.42
CA LEU A 300 -5.95 -25.25 -5.78
C LEU A 300 -4.85 -24.50 -5.01
N ILE A 301 -4.85 -23.17 -5.10
CA ILE A 301 -3.94 -22.28 -4.37
C ILE A 301 -4.78 -21.43 -3.41
N PHE A 302 -4.48 -21.52 -2.11
CA PHE A 302 -5.21 -20.82 -1.05
C PHE A 302 -4.40 -19.59 -0.58
N PRO A 303 -4.65 -18.37 -1.10
CA PRO A 303 -3.86 -17.19 -0.76
C PRO A 303 -3.97 -16.77 0.72
N LYS A 304 -5.03 -17.17 1.43
CA LYS A 304 -5.17 -16.97 2.89
C LYS A 304 -4.72 -18.20 3.71
N GLY A 305 -3.94 -19.10 3.11
CA GLY A 305 -3.26 -20.21 3.77
C GLY A 305 -4.18 -21.31 4.32
N GLU A 306 -3.66 -22.07 5.29
CA GLU A 306 -4.29 -23.27 5.84
C GLU A 306 -5.71 -23.04 6.39
N LYS A 307 -6.01 -21.84 6.93
CA LYS A 307 -7.37 -21.50 7.39
C LYS A 307 -8.40 -21.53 6.26
N GLN A 308 -8.03 -21.04 5.08
CA GLN A 308 -8.90 -21.06 3.90
C GLN A 308 -8.99 -22.46 3.28
N ALA A 309 -7.88 -23.20 3.26
CA ALA A 309 -7.87 -24.60 2.84
C ALA A 309 -8.80 -25.47 3.71
N LYS A 310 -8.79 -25.25 5.04
CA LYS A 310 -9.71 -25.92 5.95
C LYS A 310 -11.17 -25.56 5.67
N MET A 311 -11.52 -24.28 5.53
CA MET A 311 -12.90 -23.87 5.22
C MET A 311 -13.41 -24.49 3.91
N PHE A 312 -12.55 -24.65 2.91
CA PHE A 312 -12.90 -25.33 1.66
C PHE A 312 -13.07 -26.84 1.85
N LYS A 313 -12.23 -27.48 2.67
CA LYS A 313 -12.39 -28.89 3.05
C LYS A 313 -13.72 -29.13 3.76
N ASP A 314 -14.02 -28.32 4.78
CA ASP A 314 -15.27 -28.40 5.55
C ASP A 314 -16.50 -28.27 4.60
N PHE A 315 -16.41 -27.45 3.55
CA PHE A 315 -17.44 -27.34 2.49
C PHE A 315 -17.56 -28.61 1.62
N LEU A 316 -16.46 -29.26 1.22
CA LEU A 316 -16.51 -30.51 0.45
C LEU A 316 -17.13 -31.64 1.28
N ASP A 317 -16.73 -31.76 2.54
CA ASP A 317 -17.26 -32.73 3.50
C ASP A 317 -18.79 -32.53 3.68
N MET A 318 -19.25 -31.28 3.82
CA MET A 318 -20.69 -30.94 3.93
C MET A 318 -21.53 -31.27 2.68
N ASN A 319 -20.92 -31.32 1.49
CA ASN A 319 -21.62 -31.63 0.24
C ASN A 319 -21.44 -33.11 -0.19
N GLY A 320 -20.81 -33.95 0.64
CA GLY A 320 -20.58 -35.36 0.34
C GLY A 320 -19.59 -35.61 -0.81
N ILE A 321 -18.74 -34.62 -1.13
CA ILE A 321 -17.79 -34.70 -2.24
C ILE A 321 -16.53 -35.41 -1.77
N ASN A 322 -16.20 -36.55 -2.39
CA ASN A 322 -14.95 -37.25 -2.13
C ASN A 322 -13.76 -36.52 -2.78
N TYR A 323 -12.64 -36.39 -2.07
CA TYR A 323 -11.40 -35.75 -2.54
C TYR A 323 -10.15 -36.47 -2.02
N GLN A 324 -9.01 -36.16 -2.63
CA GLN A 324 -7.69 -36.65 -2.22
C GLN A 324 -6.73 -35.46 -2.02
N GLU A 325 -6.07 -35.40 -0.86
CA GLU A 325 -5.13 -34.32 -0.54
C GLU A 325 -3.71 -34.66 -1.04
N LEU A 326 -3.14 -33.81 -1.90
CA LEU A 326 -1.76 -33.90 -2.38
C LEU A 326 -0.97 -32.66 -1.92
N LYS A 327 0.09 -32.86 -1.13
CA LYS A 327 0.87 -31.76 -0.52
C LYS A 327 2.06 -31.36 -1.39
N GLU A 328 1.91 -30.24 -2.10
CA GLU A 328 2.95 -29.65 -2.94
C GLU A 328 3.40 -28.29 -2.35
N LYS A 329 4.72 -28.09 -2.20
CA LYS A 329 5.27 -26.84 -1.62
C LYS A 329 5.38 -25.75 -2.67
N VAL A 330 4.35 -24.90 -2.77
CA VAL A 330 4.41 -23.65 -3.54
C VAL A 330 5.49 -22.74 -2.94
N LYS A 331 6.44 -22.30 -3.78
CA LYS A 331 7.32 -21.18 -3.44
C LYS A 331 6.62 -19.89 -3.88
N ASN A 332 6.23 -19.05 -2.94
CA ASN A 332 5.77 -17.71 -3.26
C ASN A 332 6.98 -16.89 -3.73
N ASN A 333 7.00 -16.51 -5.01
CA ASN A 333 7.70 -15.29 -5.41
C ASN A 333 6.77 -14.12 -5.10
N GLU A 334 7.35 -13.02 -4.62
CA GLU A 334 6.62 -11.85 -4.12
C GLU A 334 6.04 -11.01 -5.28
N ILE A 335 4.94 -10.29 -4.97
CA ILE A 335 4.36 -9.18 -5.74
C ILE A 335 4.23 -8.01 -4.75
#